data_AF-A0A942QQI3-F1
#
_entry.id   AF-A0A942QQI3-F1
#
_cell.length_a   1.000
_cell.length_b   1.000
_cell.length_c   1.000
_cell.angle_alpha   90.00
_cell.angle_beta   90.00
_cell.angle_gamma   90.00
#
_symmetry.space_group_name_H-M   'P 1'
#
loop_
_entity.id
_entity.type
_entity.pdbx_description
1 polymer ?
#
loop_
_entity_poly.entity_id
_entity_poly.type
_entity_poly.pdbx_seq_one_letter_code
_entity_poly.pdbx_strand_id
1 'polypeptide(L)' 'MATIPQALFEKIRSLTDIEKIKLVDFILMQLDRPDPEIDRIWVDEARKRWLAYKTGEAETVPYEIVMEKYRAR' A
#
# COMPACT_ATOMS: atom_id res chain seq x y z
N MET A 1 -0.36 20.47 -13.31
CA MET A 1 0.27 19.17 -13.58
C MET A 1 1.76 19.31 -13.29
N ALA A 2 2.34 18.44 -12.45
CA ALA A 2 3.78 18.49 -12.19
C ALA A 2 4.52 18.24 -13.51
N THR A 3 5.35 19.20 -13.92
CA THR A 3 6.10 19.12 -15.18
C THR A 3 7.48 18.59 -14.87
N ILE A 4 7.87 17.47 -15.49
CA ILE A 4 9.23 16.94 -15.36
C ILE A 4 10.19 17.88 -16.11
N PRO A 5 11.32 18.30 -15.51
CA PRO A 5 12.30 19.11 -16.22
C PRO A 5 12.73 18.46 -17.54
N GLN A 6 12.79 19.21 -18.64
CA GLN A 6 13.08 18.67 -19.97
C GLN A 6 14.38 17.84 -20.01
N ALA A 7 15.42 18.30 -19.33
CA ALA A 7 16.69 17.58 -19.24
C ALA A 7 16.58 16.21 -18.55
N LEU A 8 15.65 16.06 -17.59
CA LEU A 8 15.39 14.79 -16.93
C LEU A 8 14.54 13.87 -17.82
N PHE A 9 13.58 14.43 -18.55
CA PHE A 9 12.78 13.68 -19.53
C PHE A 9 13.66 13.04 -20.62
N GLU A 10 14.58 13.81 -21.21
CA GLU A 10 15.49 13.28 -22.24
C GLU A 10 16.41 12.18 -21.70
N LYS A 11 16.91 12.33 -20.46
CA LYS A 11 17.69 11.28 -19.81
C LYS A 11 16.89 9.99 -19.64
N ILE A 12 15.66 10.05 -19.12
CA ILE A 12 14.80 8.87 -18.97
C ILE A 12 14.48 8.24 -20.33
N ARG A 13 14.23 9.06 -21.36
CA ARG A 13 13.95 8.61 -22.72
C ARG A 13 15.13 7.86 -23.34
N SER A 14 16.37 8.26 -23.03
CA SER A 14 17.59 7.61 -23.51
C SER A 14 17.88 6.24 -22.90
N LEU A 15 17.20 5.86 -21.81
CA LEU A 15 17.35 4.57 -21.15
C LEU A 15 16.72 3.45 -21.99
N THR A 16 17.33 2.27 -21.94
CA THR A 16 16.71 1.02 -22.39
C THR A 16 15.52 0.67 -21.50
N ASP A 17 14.63 -0.22 -21.96
CA ASP A 17 13.44 -0.59 -21.17
C ASP A 17 13.81 -1.31 -19.86
N ILE A 18 14.89 -2.09 -19.86
CA ILE A 18 15.42 -2.74 -18.65
C ILE A 18 15.92 -1.68 -17.64
N GLU A 19 16.61 -0.64 -18.10
CA GLU A 19 17.09 0.44 -17.23
C GLU A 19 15.95 1.29 -16.68
N LYS A 20 14.90 1.54 -17.49
CA LYS A 20 13.68 2.22 -17.03
C LYS A 20 13.01 1.45 -15.90
N ILE A 21 12.85 0.13 -16.05
CA ILE A 21 12.24 -0.71 -15.01
C ILE A 21 13.07 -0.64 -13.72
N LYS A 22 14.39 -0.80 -13.81
CA LYS A 22 15.29 -0.68 -12.65
C LYS A 22 15.21 0.68 -11.98
N LEU A 23 15.11 1.76 -12.76
CA LEU A 23 14.96 3.11 -12.23
C LEU A 23 13.62 3.29 -11.51
N VAL A 24 12.53 2.76 -12.07
CA VAL A 24 11.21 2.76 -11.42
C VAL A 24 11.26 2.01 -10.09
N ASP A 25 11.80 0.80 -10.07
CA ASP A 25 11.93 0.01 -8.84
C ASP A 25 12.73 0.77 -7.78
N PHE A 26 13.86 1.36 -8.16
CA PHE A 26 14.66 2.17 -7.26
C PHE A 26 13.87 3.37 -6.72
N ILE A 27 13.16 4.11 -7.58
CA ILE A 27 12.34 5.25 -7.17
C ILE A 27 11.25 4.79 -6.20
N LEU A 28 10.56 3.69 -6.48
CA LEU A 28 9.53 3.14 -5.60
C LEU A 28 10.11 2.76 -4.24
N MET A 29 11.28 2.10 -4.19
CA MET A 29 11.96 1.82 -2.92
C MET A 29 12.36 3.08 -2.14
N GLN A 30 12.61 4.20 -2.82
CA GLN A 30 12.95 5.47 -2.18
C GLN A 30 11.72 6.25 -1.70
N LEU A 31 10.58 6.10 -2.36
CA LEU A 31 9.33 6.76 -2.02
C LEU A 31 8.54 5.97 -0.97
N ASP A 32 8.56 4.65 -1.07
CA ASP A 32 7.91 3.71 -0.14
C ASP A 32 8.88 3.29 0.96
N ARG A 33 9.43 4.28 1.66
CA ARG A 33 10.29 4.00 2.82
C ARG A 33 9.42 3.71 4.03
N PRO A 34 9.65 2.60 4.75
CA PRO A 34 8.96 2.35 6.00
C PRO A 34 9.27 3.48 6.97
N ASP A 35 8.22 4.06 7.54
CA ASP A 35 8.32 5.03 8.61
C ASP A 35 8.10 4.28 9.94
N PRO A 36 9.14 4.13 10.79
CA PRO A 36 9.04 3.38 12.03
C PRO A 36 7.95 3.89 12.98
N GLU A 37 7.61 5.19 12.92
CA GLU A 37 6.54 5.74 13.75
C GLU A 37 5.16 5.35 13.20
N ILE A 38 4.98 5.36 11.87
CA ILE A 38 3.77 4.84 11.24
C ILE A 38 3.60 3.36 11.57
N ASP A 39 4.67 2.57 11.45
CA ASP A 39 4.65 1.14 11.80
C ASP A 39 4.23 0.95 13.26
N ARG A 40 4.83 1.70 14.18
CA ARG A 40 4.48 1.66 15.61
C ARG A 40 3.00 1.96 15.85
N ILE A 41 2.46 3.02 15.24
CA ILE A 41 1.05 3.39 15.33
C ILE A 41 0.16 2.25 14.81
N TRP A 42 0.52 1.64 13.69
CA TRP A 42 -0.19 0.49 13.13
C TRP A 42 -0.17 -0.72 14.05
N VAL A 43 0.97 -1.04 14.68
CA VAL A 43 1.03 -2.18 15.61
C VAL A 43 0.11 -1.95 16.81
N ASP A 44 0.08 -0.73 17.35
CA ASP A 44 -0.79 -0.39 18.47
C ASP A 44 -2.27 -0.43 18.08
N GLU A 45 -2.64 0.08 16.91
CA GLU A 45 -4.01 -0.02 16.39
C GLU A 45 -4.43 -1.47 16.13
N ALA A 46 -3.57 -2.29 15.52
CA ALA A 46 -3.83 -3.70 15.29
C ALA A 46 -4.08 -4.46 16.59
N ARG A 47 -3.27 -4.19 17.63
CA ARG A 47 -3.47 -4.77 18.98
C ARG A 47 -4.81 -4.35 19.59
N LYS A 48 -5.16 -3.07 19.52
CA LYS A 48 -6.44 -2.56 20.03
C LYS A 48 -7.63 -3.22 19.33
N ARG A 49 -7.62 -3.27 17.99
CA ARG A 49 -8.69 -3.91 17.21
C ARG A 49 -8.81 -5.40 17.49
N TRP A 50 -7.69 -6.09 17.63
CA TRP A 50 -7.69 -7.50 17.98
C TRP A 50 -8.31 -7.76 19.35
N LEU A 51 -7.95 -6.94 20.35
CA LEU A 51 -8.52 -7.06 21.68
C LEU A 51 -10.03 -6.79 21.66
N ALA A 52 -10.48 -5.72 21.02
CA ALA A 52 -11.90 -5.39 20.90
C ALA A 52 -12.70 -6.51 20.21
N TYR A 53 -12.13 -7.14 19.17
CA TYR A 53 -12.72 -8.33 18.56
C TYR A 53 -12.82 -9.49 19.56
N LYS A 54 -11.76 -9.76 20.33
CA LYS A 54 -11.72 -10.86 21.29
C LYS A 54 -12.65 -10.67 22.49
N THR A 55 -12.86 -9.44 22.92
CA THR A 55 -13.77 -9.11 24.04
C THR A 55 -15.21 -8.88 23.59
N GLY A 56 -15.49 -8.91 22.28
CA GLY A 56 -16.83 -8.67 21.73
C GLY A 56 -17.23 -7.20 21.72
N GLU A 57 -16.29 -6.29 21.94
CA GLU A 57 -16.48 -4.83 21.86
C GLU A 57 -16.48 -4.32 20.41
N ALA A 58 -15.90 -5.09 19.47
CA ALA A 58 -15.95 -4.78 18.05
C ALA A 58 -17.21 -5.35 17.39
N GLU A 59 -17.90 -4.53 16.60
CA GLU A 59 -18.96 -5.00 15.71
C GLU A 59 -18.38 -5.94 14.65
N THR A 60 -19.05 -7.06 14.42
CA THR A 60 -18.64 -8.05 13.42
C THR A 60 -19.83 -8.44 12.55
N VAL A 61 -19.53 -8.84 11.32
CA VAL A 61 -20.54 -9.37 10.39
C VAL A 61 -20.21 -10.84 10.14
N PRO A 62 -21.17 -11.77 10.24
CA PRO A 62 -20.95 -13.17 9.93
C PRO A 62 -20.44 -13.35 8.51
N TYR A 63 -19.53 -14.31 8.33
CA TYR A 63 -18.93 -14.61 7.04
C TYR A 63 -19.98 -14.93 5.96
N GLU A 64 -21.03 -15.66 6.35
CA GLU A 64 -22.09 -16.11 5.48
C GLU A 64 -22.85 -14.94 4.86
N ILE A 65 -23.07 -13.86 5.63
CA ILE A 65 -23.72 -12.62 5.18
C ILE A 65 -22.82 -11.91 4.15
N VAL A 66 -21.51 -11.82 4.43
CA VAL A 66 -20.54 -11.18 3.52
C VAL A 66 -20.45 -11.91 2.18
N MET A 67 -20.48 -13.25 2.20
CA MET A 67 -20.32 -14.09 1.01
C MET A 67 -21.56 -14.21 0.15
N GLU A 68 -22.72 -13.78 0.62
CA GLU A 68 -23.99 -13.93 -0.08
C GLU A 68 -23.96 -13.31 -1.49
N LYS A 69 -23.38 -12.11 -1.63
CA LYS A 69 -23.27 -11.41 -2.91
C LYS A 69 -22.37 -12.08 -3.96
N TYR A 70 -21.57 -13.07 -3.56
CA TYR A 70 -20.66 -13.79 -4.46
C TYR A 70 -21.17 -15.19 -4.83
N ARG A 71 -22.22 -15.71 -4.19
CA ARG A 71 -22.76 -17.05 -4.43
C ARG A 71 -23.59 -17.19 -5.72
N ALA A 72 -23.99 -16.07 -6.33
CA ALA A 72 -24.85 -16.05 -7.51
C ALA A 72 -24.07 -15.88 -8.84
N ARG A 73 -22.81 -16.31 -8.90
CA ARG A 73 -22.03 -16.45 -10.14
C ARG A 73 -21.84 -17.93 -10.46
#